data_AF-A0A662HZM6-F1
#
_entry.id   AF-A0A662HZM6-F1
#
_cell.length_a   1.000
_cell.length_b   1.000
_cell.length_c   1.000
_cell.angle_alpha   90.00
_cell.angle_beta   90.00
_cell.angle_gamma   90.00
#
_symmetry.space_group_name_H-M   'P 1'
#
loop_
_entity.id
_entity.type
_entity.pdbx_description
1 polymer ?
#
loop_
_entity_poly.entity_id
_entity_poly.type
_entity_poly.pdbx_seq_one_letter_code
_entity_poly.pdbx_strand_id
1 'polypeptide(L)' 'MHIREINDAAQIIREITNKDFGKLSIYEKISLRYLIIQLVEAAAAICIHILANIFSEKAIGYPDCFSRLGLKGVIPEN' A
#
# COMPACT_ATOMS: atom_id res chain seq x y z
N MET A 1 -3.06 -13.28 3.43
CA MET A 1 -1.72 -12.97 3.95
C MET A 1 -1.46 -11.47 3.89
N HIS A 2 -1.58 -10.83 2.73
CA HIS A 2 -1.36 -9.39 2.53
C HIS A 2 -2.15 -8.45 3.46
N ILE A 3 -3.39 -8.78 3.84
CA ILE A 3 -4.16 -7.94 4.77
C ILE A 3 -3.49 -7.85 6.15
N ARG A 4 -2.89 -8.94 6.63
CA ARG A 4 -2.18 -8.94 7.92
C ARG A 4 -0.90 -8.10 7.81
N GLU A 5 -0.12 -8.28 6.75
CA GLU A 5 1.09 -7.50 6.48
C GLU A 5 0.78 -6.00 6.41
N ILE A 6 -0.32 -5.63 5.76
CA ILE A 6 -0.80 -4.24 5.72
C ILE A 6 -1.12 -3.72 7.11
N ASN A 7 -1.84 -4.49 7.93
CA ASN A 7 -2.22 -4.08 9.27
C ASN A 7 -1.00 -3.93 10.19
N ASP A 8 -0.06 -4.87 10.13
CA ASP A 8 1.18 -4.86 10.92
C ASP A 8 2.05 -3.66 10.53
N ALA A 9 2.27 -3.44 9.23
CA ALA A 9 3.03 -2.29 8.74
C ALA A 9 2.38 -0.96 9.13
N ALA A 10 1.05 -0.86 9.00
CA ALA A 10 0.31 0.33 9.37
C ALA A 10 0.39 0.60 10.89
N GLN A 11 0.40 -0.43 11.73
CA GLN A 11 0.58 -0.27 13.17
C GLN A 11 1.96 0.32 13.49
N ILE A 12 3.03 -0.25 12.93
CA ILE A 12 4.39 0.21 13.18
C ILE A 12 4.58 1.65 12.67
N ILE A 13 4.01 1.99 11.52
CA ILE A 13 4.03 3.37 11.00
C ILE A 13 3.37 4.34 11.98
N ARG A 14 2.21 3.99 12.56
CA ARG A 14 1.55 4.82 13.59
C ARG A 14 2.45 5.02 14.80
N GLU A 15 3.12 3.97 15.25
CA GLU A 15 4.05 4.06 16.39
C GLU A 15 5.24 4.99 16.10
N ILE A 16 5.84 4.90 14.91
CA ILE A 16 6.94 5.78 14.48
C ILE A 16 6.47 7.23 14.34
N THR A 17 5.30 7.44 13.73
CA THR A 17 4.76 8.78 13.41
C THR A 17 4.16 9.53 14.61
N ASN A 18 4.10 8.90 15.79
CA ASN A 18 3.80 9.58 17.05
C ASN A 18 4.88 10.60 17.47
N LYS A 19 6.06 10.58 16.82
CA LYS A 19 7.12 11.57 17.00
C LYS A 19 7.15 12.52 15.81
N ASP A 20 7.50 13.78 16.05
CA ASP A 20 7.76 14.73 14.97
C ASP A 20 8.86 14.19 14.05
N PHE A 21 8.73 14.37 12.74
CA PHE A 21 9.67 13.85 11.75
C PHE A 21 11.13 14.28 12.02
N GLY A 22 11.34 15.51 12.50
CA GLY A 22 12.66 16.03 12.86
C GLY A 22 13.32 15.28 14.03
N LYS A 23 12.53 14.64 14.89
CA LYS A 23 12.97 13.87 16.06
C LYS A 23 13.24 12.39 15.74
N LEU A 24 12.89 11.94 14.54
CA LEU A 24 13.16 10.56 14.11
C LEU A 24 14.65 10.35 13.85
N SER A 25 15.18 9.24 14.37
CA SER A 25 16.50 8.73 14.02
C SER A 25 16.57 8.37 12.53
N ILE A 26 17.80 8.26 12.01
CA ILE A 26 18.01 7.81 10.63
C ILE A 26 17.41 6.41 10.39
N TYR A 27 17.49 5.53 11.39
CA TYR A 27 16.92 4.18 11.31
C TYR A 27 15.40 4.23 11.25
N GLU A 28 14.73 5.03 12.08
CA GLU A 28 13.28 5.19 12.02
C GLU A 28 12.82 5.76 10.67
N LYS A 29 13.57 6.70 10.09
CA LYS A 29 13.26 7.25 8.76
C LYS A 29 13.40 6.20 7.64
N ILE A 30 14.44 5.37 7.71
CA ILE A 30 14.64 4.28 6.75
C ILE A 30 13.57 3.19 6.93
N SER A 31 13.24 2.82 8.16
CA SER A 31 12.16 1.89 8.48
C SER A 31 10.82 2.42 7.98
N LEU A 32 10.51 3.69 8.20
CA LEU A 32 9.29 4.33 7.71
C LEU A 32 9.21 4.24 6.17
N ARG A 33 10.29 4.54 5.46
CA ARG A 33 10.37 4.41 3.99
C ARG A 33 10.07 2.99 3.55
N TYR A 34 10.68 2.00 4.21
CA TYR A 34 10.48 0.59 3.88
C TYR A 34 9.04 0.13 4.14
N LEU A 35 8.47 0.49 5.29
CA LEU A 35 7.09 0.15 5.65
C LEU A 35 6.07 0.74 4.67
N ILE A 36 6.30 1.96 4.17
CA ILE A 36 5.45 2.58 3.13
C ILE A 36 5.54 1.80 1.82
N ILE A 37 6.74 1.37 1.41
CA ILE A 37 6.92 0.55 0.20
C ILE A 37 6.16 -0.77 0.35
N GLN A 38 6.33 -1.47 1.47
CA GLN A 38 5.62 -2.73 1.73
C GLN A 38 4.10 -2.57 1.72
N LEU A 39 3.57 -1.49 2.29
CA LEU A 39 2.13 -1.20 2.26
C LEU A 39 1.63 -1.09 0.83
N VAL A 40 2.32 -0.31 -0.01
CA VAL A 40 1.93 -0.10 -1.40
C VAL A 40 2.03 -1.40 -2.20
N GLU A 41 3.10 -2.18 -2.02
CA GLU A 41 3.29 -3.46 -2.68
C GLU A 41 2.21 -4.48 -2.31
N ALA A 42 1.88 -4.61 -1.03
CA ALA A 42 0.84 -5.51 -0.55
C ALA A 42 -0.56 -5.10 -1.06
N ALA A 43 -0.86 -3.79 -1.06
CA ALA A 43 -2.10 -3.27 -1.61
C ALA A 43 -2.17 -3.48 -3.15
N ALA A 44 -1.07 -3.26 -3.85
CA ALA A 44 -0.98 -3.48 -5.30
C ALA A 44 -1.11 -4.97 -5.66
N ALA A 45 -0.57 -5.88 -4.85
CA ALA A 45 -0.73 -7.31 -5.04
C ALA A 45 -2.21 -7.74 -4.97
N ILE A 46 -2.96 -7.22 -3.99
CA ILE A 46 -4.41 -7.44 -3.89
C ILE A 46 -5.13 -6.86 -5.11
N CYS A 47 -4.77 -5.62 -5.47
CA CYS A 47 -5.35 -4.91 -6.61
C CYS A 47 -5.16 -5.64 -7.95
N ILE A 48 -3.95 -6.10 -8.22
CA ILE A 48 -3.60 -6.91 -9.40
C ILE A 48 -4.36 -8.23 -9.39
N HIS A 49 -4.44 -8.89 -8.22
CA HIS A 49 -5.19 -10.14 -8.09
C HIS A 49 -6.67 -9.95 -8.43
N ILE A 50 -7.30 -8.86 -7.96
CA ILE A 50 -8.69 -8.53 -8.29
C ILE A 50 -8.85 -8.28 -9.80
N LEU A 51 -7.99 -7.45 -10.39
CA LEU A 51 -8.03 -7.17 -11.83
C LEU A 51 -7.92 -8.42 -12.69
N ALA A 52 -6.99 -9.31 -12.34
CA ALA A 52 -6.75 -10.53 -13.08
C ALA A 52 -7.93 -11.52 -12.98
N ASN A 53 -8.49 -11.71 -11.77
CA ASN A 53 -9.47 -12.78 -11.54
C ASN A 53 -10.93 -12.35 -11.75
N ILE A 54 -11.28 -11.09 -11.46
CA ILE A 54 -12.65 -10.61 -11.61
C ILE A 54 -12.86 -9.97 -12.99
N PHE A 55 -11.87 -9.23 -13.47
CA PHE A 55 -12.01 -8.43 -14.69
C PHE A 55 -11.21 -8.98 -15.88
N SER A 56 -10.41 -10.04 -15.68
CA SER A 56 -9.53 -10.60 -16.73
C SER A 56 -8.58 -9.58 -17.35
N GLU A 57 -8.14 -8.61 -16.55
CA GLU A 57 -7.31 -7.48 -16.95
C GLU A 57 -5.92 -7.56 -16.32
N LYS A 58 -4.89 -7.08 -17.03
CA LYS A 58 -3.53 -6.94 -16.50
C LYS A 58 -3.19 -5.47 -16.30
N ALA A 59 -2.65 -5.14 -15.14
CA ALA A 59 -2.11 -3.81 -14.87
C ALA A 59 -0.71 -3.65 -15.49
N ILE A 60 -0.40 -2.46 -15.97
CA ILE A 60 0.91 -2.08 -16.52
C ILE A 60 1.89 -1.69 -15.39
N GLY A 61 1.37 -1.34 -14.23
CA GLY A 61 2.13 -1.04 -13.01
C GLY A 61 1.23 -0.79 -11.81
N TYR A 62 1.80 -0.45 -10.66
CA TYR A 62 1.02 -0.22 -9.43
C TYR A 62 0.00 0.93 -9.56
N PRO A 63 0.36 2.12 -10.08
CA PRO A 63 -0.62 3.21 -10.23
C PRO A 63 -1.78 2.85 -11.16
N ASP A 64 -1.48 2.12 -12.25
CA ASP A 64 -2.47 1.67 -13.22
C ASP A 64 -3.48 0.71 -12.58
N CYS A 65 -3.01 -0.22 -11.73
CA CYS A 65 -3.90 -1.16 -11.08
C CYS A 65 -4.97 -0.42 -10.24
N PHE A 66 -4.57 0.56 -9.42
CA PHE A 66 -5.50 1.28 -8.55
C PHE A 66 -6.47 2.13 -9.37
N SER A 67 -5.96 2.83 -10.40
CA SER A 67 -6.78 3.64 -11.31
C SER A 67 -7.87 2.81 -11.98
N ARG A 68 -7.53 1.60 -12.46
CA ARG A 68 -8.50 0.68 -13.08
C ARG A 68 -9.55 0.17 -12.11
N LEU A 69 -9.19 -0.11 -10.86
CA LEU A 69 -10.16 -0.48 -9.83
C LEU A 69 -11.10 0.68 -9.49
N GLY A 70 -10.62 1.93 -9.52
CA GLY A 70 -11.44 3.14 -9.40
C GLY A 70 -12.49 3.22 -10.51
N LEU A 71 -12.05 3.13 -11.77
CA LEU A 71 -12.93 3.13 -12.96
C LEU A 71 -13.98 2.00 -12.94
N LYS A 72 -13.70 0.91 -12.22
CA LYS A 72 -14.58 -0.25 -12.04
C LYS A 72 -15.50 -0.15 -10.81
N GLY A 73 -15.41 0.94 -10.05
CA GLY A 73 -16.21 1.18 -8.84
C GLY A 73 -15.87 0.26 -7.66
N VAL A 74 -14.70 -0.39 -7.68
CA VAL A 74 -14.25 -1.28 -6.58
C VAL A 74 -13.68 -0.46 -5.42
N ILE A 75 -13.02 0.64 -5.75
CA ILE A 75 -12.55 1.66 -4.80
C ILE A 75 -13.06 3.03 -5.25
N PRO A 76 -13.18 4.01 -4.34
CA PRO A 76 -13.55 5.38 -4.72
C PRO A 76 -12.56 5.96 -5.75
N GLU A 77 -13.08 6.59 -6.79
CA GLU A 77 -12.31 7.57 -7.57
C GLU A 77 -12.24 8.84 -6.73
N ASN A 78 -11.07 9.07 -6.10
CA ASN A 78 -10.67 10.27 -5.36
C ASN A 78 -11.78 11.15 -4.77
#